data_AF-A0A2M8LIH1-F1
#
_entry.id   AF-A0A2M8LIH1-F1
#
_cell.length_a   1.000
_cell.length_b   1.000
_cell.length_c   1.000
_cell.angle_alpha   90.00
_cell.angle_beta   90.00
_cell.angle_gamma   90.00
#
_symmetry.space_group_name_H-M   'P 1'
#
loop_
_entity.id
_entity.type
_entity.pdbx_description
1 polymer ?
#
loop_
_entity_poly.entity_id
_entity_poly.type
_entity_poly.pdbx_seq_one_letter_code
_entity_poly.pdbx_strand_id
1 'polypeptide(L)' 'MSYFKIFLDRAGEWRWTLYAANHEAVATSEGYTTKWSAQRSVEAVKRIAASAIIRV' A
#
# COMPACT_ATOMS: atom_id res chain seq x y z
N MET A 1 -11.82 7.70 -8.08
CA MET A 1 -10.39 7.45 -8.42
C MET A 1 -9.81 6.55 -7.35
N SER A 2 -8.98 5.57 -7.70
CA SER A 2 -8.27 4.75 -6.70
C SER A 2 -7.16 5.55 -6.01
N TYR A 3 -6.87 5.28 -4.73
CA TYR A 3 -5.84 5.99 -3.98
C TYR A 3 -5.18 5.10 -2.91
N PHE A 4 -3.94 5.43 -2.56
CA PHE A 4 -3.25 4.87 -1.41
C PHE A 4 -3.46 5.78 -0.20
N LYS A 5 -3.95 5.22 0.91
CA LYS A 5 -4.01 5.91 2.20
C LYS A 5 -2.86 5.42 3.07
N ILE A 6 -1.91 6.29 3.38
CA ILE A 6 -0.83 6.01 4.34
C ILE A 6 -1.25 6.49 5.73
N PHE A 7 -1.08 5.65 6.74
CA PHE A 7 -1.47 5.95 8.12
C PHE A 7 -0.53 5.26 9.12
N LEU A 8 -0.48 5.78 10.34
CA LEU A 8 0.15 5.13 11.49
C LEU A 8 -0.91 4.25 12.17
N ASP A 9 -0.62 2.98 12.40
CA ASP A 9 -1.52 2.06 13.07
C ASP A 9 -1.40 2.16 14.61
N ARG A 10 -2.16 1.31 15.31
CA ARG A 10 -2.17 1.28 16.78
C ARG A 10 -0.89 0.68 17.40
N ALA A 11 -0.11 -0.06 16.61
CA ALA A 11 1.18 -0.62 17.02
C ALA A 11 2.34 0.36 16.79
N GLY A 12 2.06 1.54 16.22
CA GLY A 12 3.09 2.53 15.89
C GLY A 12 3.80 2.23 14.57
N GLU A 13 3.23 1.38 13.72
CA GLU A 13 3.76 1.05 12.40
C GLU A 13 3.05 1.84 11.31
N TRP A 14 3.81 2.32 10.33
CA TRP A 14 3.28 2.95 9.13
C TRP A 14 2.78 1.90 8.16
N ARG A 15 1.55 2.03 7.69
CA ARG A 15 0.95 1.16 6.69
C ARG A 15 0.35 1.97 5.56
N TRP A 16 0.12 1.33 4.43
CA TRP A 16 -0.76 1.85 3.40
C TRP A 16 -1.86 0.86 3.05
N THR A 17 -3.04 1.38 2.72
CA THR A 17 -4.12 0.62 2.10
C THR A 17 -4.46 1.23 0.76
N LEU A 18 -4.53 0.40 -0.28
CA LEU A 18 -5.05 0.76 -1.59
C LEU A 18 -6.58 0.66 -1.56
N TYR A 19 -7.24 1.75 -1.90
CA TYR A 19 -8.68 1.81 -2.08
C TYR A 19 -9.03 1.89 -3.56
N ALA A 20 -10.01 1.11 -3.99
CA ALA A 20 -10.61 1.20 -5.31
C ALA A 20 -11.47 2.47 -5.44
N ALA A 21 -11.95 2.75 -6.65
CA ALA A 21 -12.76 3.94 -6.91
C ALA A 21 -14.10 3.95 -6.14
N ASN A 22 -14.59 2.78 -5.73
CA ASN A 22 -15.77 2.59 -4.90
C ASN A 22 -15.48 2.66 -3.38
N HIS A 23 -14.28 3.09 -2.98
CA HIS A 23 -13.83 3.18 -1.58
C HIS A 23 -13.69 1.84 -0.84
N GLU A 24 -13.67 0.71 -1.54
CA GLU A 24 -13.36 -0.58 -0.94
C GLU A 24 -11.85 -0.80 -0.87
N ALA A 25 -11.39 -1.44 0.21
CA ALA A 25 -9.99 -1.79 0.40
C ALA A 25 -9.63 -3.01 -0.48
N VAL A 26 -8.56 -2.88 -1.27
CA VAL A 26 -8.10 -3.91 -2.21
C VAL A 26 -6.83 -4.60 -1.73
N ALA A 27 -5.93 -3.85 -1.09
CA ALA A 27 -4.67 -4.36 -0.56
C ALA A 27 -4.20 -3.52 0.61
N THR A 28 -3.55 -4.15 1.58
CA THR A 28 -2.91 -3.49 2.72
C THR A 28 -1.47 -3.97 2.85
N SER A 29 -0.57 -3.04 3.15
CA SER A 29 0.84 -3.34 3.35
C SER A 29 1.15 -4.01 4.68
N GLU A 30 2.37 -4.53 4.77
CA GLU A 30 3.06 -4.74 6.05
C GLU A 30 3.23 -3.43 6.85
N GLY A 31 3.66 -3.56 8.10
CA GLY A 31 4.03 -2.45 8.96
C GLY A 31 5.45 -1.98 8.69
N TYR A 32 5.64 -0.67 8.54
CA TYR A 32 6.94 -0.03 8.36
C TYR A 32 7.30 0.84 9.57
N THR A 33 8.58 0.88 9.94
CA THR A 33 9.05 1.74 11.04
C THR A 33 9.00 3.23 10.72
N THR A 34 9.02 3.60 9.43
CA THR A 34 8.97 5.01 9.01
C THR A 34 7.94 5.25 7.90
N LYS A 35 7.37 6.46 7.88
CA LYS A 35 6.45 6.91 6.83
C LYS A 35 7.09 6.88 5.44
N TRP A 36 8.37 7.23 5.37
CA TRP A 36 9.12 7.24 4.12
C TRP A 36 9.27 5.84 3.52
N SER A 37 9.51 4.82 4.36
CA SER A 37 9.57 3.43 3.91
C SER A 37 8.22 2.98 3.33
N ALA A 38 7.11 3.34 3.98
CA ALA A 38 5.76 3.07 3.46
C ALA A 38 5.51 3.77 2.11
N GLN A 39 5.96 5.02 1.94
CA GLN A 39 5.84 5.76 0.68
C GLN A 39 6.64 5.09 -0.46
N ARG A 40 7.89 4.68 -0.19
CA ARG A 40 8.70 3.98 -1.21
C ARG A 40 8.11 2.63 -1.59
N SER A 41 7.49 1.93 -0.64
CA SER A 41 6.74 0.70 -0.93
C SER A 41 5.60 0.96 -1.91
N VAL A 42 4.82 2.04 -1.72
CA VAL A 42 3.78 2.46 -2.69
C VAL A 42 4.38 2.73 -4.07
N GLU A 43 5.49 3.46 -4.15
CA GLU A 43 6.16 3.74 -5.43
C GLU A 43 6.64 2.45 -6.13
N ALA A 44 7.18 1.51 -5.37
CA ALA A 44 7.59 0.22 -5.88
C ALA A 44 6.40 -0.58 -6.42
N VAL A 45 5.30 -0.67 -5.67
CA VAL A 45 4.07 -1.34 -6.10
C VAL A 45 3.53 -0.72 -7.39
N LYS A 46 3.43 0.61 -7.49
CA LYS A 46 2.99 1.30 -8.71
C LYS A 46 3.82 0.94 -9.93
N ARG A 47 5.12 0.71 -9.75
CA ARG A 47 6.06 0.38 -10.85
C ARG A 47 5.94 -1.08 -11.30
N ILE A 48 5.71 -2.02 -10.38
CA ILE A 48 5.79 -3.46 -10.69
C ILE A 48 4.43 -4.15 -10.83
N ALA A 49 3.36 -3.61 -10.23
CA ALA A 49 2.07 -4.31 -10.16
C ALA A 49 1.45 -4.60 -11.53
N ALA A 50 1.61 -3.68 -12.49
CA ALA A 50 1.03 -3.85 -13.83
C ALA A 50 1.68 -4.98 -14.65
N SER A 51 2.92 -5.37 -14.34
CA SER A 51 3.66 -6.42 -15.03
C SER A 51 3.88 -7.68 -14.19
N ALA A 52 3.36 -7.70 -12.96
CA ALA A 52 3.48 -8.84 -12.06
C ALA A 52 2.70 -10.05 -12.60
N ILE A 53 3.30 -11.23 -12.51
CA ILE A 53 2.64 -12.49 -12.88
C ILE A 53 1.95 -13.11 -11.67
N ILE A 54 0.81 -13.76 -11.89
CA ILE A 54 0.17 -14.60 -10.89
C ILE A 54 0.91 -15.95 -10.87
N ARG A 55 1.32 -16.40 -9.69
CA ARG A 55 1.81 -17.76 -9.45
C ARG A 55 0.87 -18.48 -8.50
N VAL A 56 0.47 -19.69 -8.87
CA VAL A 56 -0.43 -20.58 -8.12
C VAL A 56 0.30 -21.83 -7.66
#